data_AF-E1Z509-F1
#
_entry.id   AF-E1Z509-F1
#
_cell.length_a   1.000
_cell.length_b   1.000
_cell.length_c   1.000
_cell.angle_alpha   90.00
_cell.angle_beta   90.00
_cell.angle_gamma   90.00
#
_symmetry.space_group_name_H-M   'P 1'
#
loop_
_entity.id
_entity.type
_entity.pdbx_description
1 polymer ?
#
loop_
_entity_poly.entity_id
_entity_poly.type
_entity_poly.pdbx_seq_one_letter_code
_entity_poly.pdbx_strand_id
1 'polypeptide(L)'
;MCSTATKPVSSQKCSIQPCITYSWQPLAWGACSAACGGGTRTRVVQCKDSTGKIVADAFCSGTKPLSSQKCNIQACVTYLWQTQDWGACTKSCGGGTQTRVVQCMDSTGNIVADAFCSGTKPLSSQKCNIQACVTYLWQTQDWGACTKSCGGGTQTRVVQCMDSTGNIVADAFCSGTKPLSSQKCNIQACVTYLWQTQDWGACTKSCGGGTQTRVVQCMDSTGNIVADAFCSGTKPLSSQMCNSQACLTYLWQTQDWGACTKSCGGGTQTRVVQCMDSTGNIVADAFCSGTKPLSSQKCNSQACATYSWETLDWGNCTESCGDGTQKRVVQCTELSGKIVADAFCTDTKPASIQTCNLGACRR
;
A
#
# COMPACT_ATOMS: atom_id res chain seq x y z
N MET A 1 -93.81 -74.69 -158.14
CA MET A 1 -94.34 -73.59 -158.99
C MET A 1 -93.64 -72.30 -158.55
N CYS A 2 -93.07 -71.56 -159.52
CA CYS A 2 -92.13 -70.39 -159.51
C CYS A 2 -92.24 -69.36 -158.33
N SER A 3 -91.28 -68.47 -158.00
CA SER A 3 -90.34 -67.70 -158.84
C SER A 3 -89.37 -66.77 -158.04
N THR A 4 -88.16 -66.55 -158.58
CA THR A 4 -87.35 -65.30 -158.71
C THR A 4 -86.84 -64.45 -157.51
N ALA A 5 -85.50 -64.53 -157.31
CA ALA A 5 -84.46 -63.46 -157.43
C ALA A 5 -84.49 -62.13 -156.61
N THR A 6 -83.61 -62.08 -155.59
CA THR A 6 -82.58 -61.07 -155.18
C THR A 6 -82.73 -59.54 -155.39
N LYS A 7 -82.52 -58.80 -154.28
CA LYS A 7 -81.84 -57.47 -154.20
C LYS A 7 -81.06 -57.38 -152.86
N PRO A 8 -79.77 -56.96 -152.81
CA PRO A 8 -78.97 -57.02 -151.59
C PRO A 8 -79.17 -55.80 -150.66
N VAL A 9 -78.97 -56.02 -149.35
CA VAL A 9 -79.08 -55.04 -148.27
C VAL A 9 -77.69 -54.51 -147.89
N SER A 10 -77.49 -53.20 -147.95
CA SER A 10 -76.24 -52.51 -147.59
C SER A 10 -76.35 -51.86 -146.21
N SER A 11 -75.97 -52.54 -145.14
CA SER A 11 -75.50 -51.90 -143.89
C SER A 11 -74.83 -52.92 -142.95
N GLN A 12 -73.67 -52.57 -142.41
CA GLN A 12 -72.90 -53.33 -141.43
C GLN A 12 -72.73 -52.49 -140.16
N LYS A 13 -73.06 -53.03 -138.98
CA LYS A 13 -72.90 -52.38 -137.67
C LYS A 13 -71.53 -52.69 -137.06
N CYS A 14 -70.88 -51.69 -136.47
CA CYS A 14 -69.64 -51.81 -135.70
C CYS A 14 -69.93 -51.79 -134.18
N SER A 15 -69.24 -52.65 -133.42
CA SER A 15 -69.29 -52.69 -131.94
C SER A 15 -68.50 -51.55 -131.31
N ILE A 16 -69.06 -50.92 -130.27
CA ILE A 16 -68.48 -49.82 -129.50
C ILE A 16 -68.15 -50.32 -128.08
N GLN A 17 -66.88 -50.25 -127.66
CA GLN A 17 -66.44 -50.50 -126.27
C GLN A 17 -66.57 -49.22 -125.42
N PRO A 18 -66.85 -49.32 -124.10
CA PRO A 18 -67.11 -48.16 -123.25
C PRO A 18 -65.84 -47.37 -122.86
N CYS A 19 -65.98 -46.04 -122.75
CA CYS A 19 -64.91 -45.10 -122.43
C CYS A 19 -64.51 -45.19 -120.95
N ILE A 20 -63.25 -45.52 -120.67
CA ILE A 20 -62.67 -45.49 -119.33
C ILE A 20 -62.38 -44.03 -118.92
N THR A 21 -62.79 -43.63 -117.72
CA THR A 21 -62.48 -42.32 -117.13
C THR A 21 -61.42 -42.47 -116.03
N TYR A 22 -60.63 -41.43 -115.81
CA TYR A 22 -59.50 -41.45 -114.88
C TYR A 22 -59.65 -40.32 -113.85
N SER A 23 -59.37 -40.61 -112.58
CA SER A 23 -59.45 -39.62 -111.51
C SER A 23 -58.31 -39.76 -110.50
N TRP A 24 -57.88 -38.63 -109.96
CA TRP A 24 -56.92 -38.60 -108.87
C TRP A 24 -57.56 -39.09 -107.58
N GLN A 25 -56.97 -40.11 -106.95
CA GLN A 25 -57.41 -40.65 -105.67
C GLN A 25 -56.31 -40.41 -104.62
N PRO A 26 -56.37 -39.30 -103.86
CA PRO A 26 -55.46 -39.06 -102.77
C PRO A 26 -55.82 -39.91 -101.55
N LEU A 27 -54.85 -40.65 -101.01
CA LEU A 27 -55.02 -41.38 -99.76
C LEU A 27 -54.98 -40.45 -98.54
N ALA A 28 -55.30 -40.98 -97.37
CA ALA A 28 -55.14 -40.28 -96.11
C ALA A 28 -53.69 -39.83 -95.89
N TRP A 29 -53.51 -38.69 -95.21
CA TRP A 29 -52.20 -38.20 -94.81
C TRP A 29 -51.57 -39.12 -93.75
N GLY A 30 -50.28 -39.40 -93.88
CA GLY A 30 -49.50 -40.05 -92.84
C GLY A 30 -49.24 -39.13 -91.64
N ALA A 31 -48.60 -39.68 -90.60
CA ALA A 31 -48.15 -38.91 -89.45
C ALA A 31 -47.16 -37.80 -89.86
N CYS A 32 -47.18 -36.68 -89.15
CA CYS A 32 -46.23 -35.59 -89.39
C CYS A 32 -44.82 -36.01 -88.95
N SER A 33 -43.79 -35.68 -89.75
CA SER A 33 -42.40 -36.05 -89.45
C SER A 33 -41.83 -35.42 -88.17
N ALA A 34 -42.45 -34.36 -87.67
CA ALA A 34 -42.07 -33.69 -86.43
C ALA A 34 -43.34 -33.29 -85.67
N ALA A 35 -43.32 -33.38 -84.35
CA ALA A 35 -44.44 -32.97 -83.50
C ALA A 35 -44.57 -31.44 -83.36
N CYS A 36 -43.48 -30.70 -83.56
CA CYS A 36 -43.37 -29.24 -83.54
C CYS A 36 -42.13 -28.79 -84.34
N GLY A 37 -41.93 -27.49 -84.50
CA GLY A 37 -40.75 -26.89 -85.14
C GLY A 37 -40.78 -26.94 -86.67
N GLY A 38 -41.90 -27.35 -87.27
CA GLY A 38 -42.06 -27.56 -88.70
C GLY A 38 -41.68 -28.98 -89.12
N GLY A 39 -42.71 -29.80 -89.36
CA GLY A 39 -42.60 -31.12 -89.97
C GLY A 39 -43.28 -31.17 -91.33
N THR A 40 -43.14 -32.31 -92.00
CA THR A 40 -43.81 -32.59 -93.28
C THR A 40 -44.58 -33.89 -93.17
N ARG A 41 -45.82 -33.90 -93.64
CA ARG A 41 -46.63 -35.12 -93.79
C ARG A 41 -46.82 -35.41 -95.26
N THR A 42 -46.76 -36.69 -95.62
CA THR A 42 -46.90 -37.15 -96.98
C THR A 42 -48.15 -38.01 -97.14
N ARG A 43 -48.71 -38.04 -98.35
CA ARG A 43 -49.77 -38.97 -98.74
C ARG A 43 -49.48 -39.52 -100.12
N VAL A 44 -49.93 -40.74 -100.35
CA VAL A 44 -49.87 -41.35 -101.67
C VAL A 44 -51.01 -40.80 -102.52
N VAL A 45 -50.71 -40.36 -103.74
CA VAL A 45 -51.68 -39.87 -104.71
C VAL A 45 -51.55 -40.72 -105.96
N GLN A 46 -52.57 -41.52 -106.22
CA GLN A 46 -52.61 -42.47 -107.33
C GLN A 46 -53.64 -42.02 -108.37
N CYS A 47 -53.29 -42.11 -109.65
CA CYS A 47 -54.26 -42.00 -110.73
C CYS A 47 -54.95 -43.36 -110.89
N LYS A 48 -56.28 -43.39 -110.75
CA LYS A 48 -57.05 -44.63 -110.92
C LYS A 48 -58.07 -44.49 -112.03
N ASP A 49 -58.28 -45.56 -112.77
CA ASP A 49 -59.34 -45.66 -113.76
C ASP A 49 -60.72 -45.94 -113.12
N SER A 50 -61.79 -45.90 -113.91
CA SER A 50 -63.17 -46.17 -113.46
C SER A 50 -63.38 -47.59 -112.93
N THR A 51 -62.43 -48.50 -113.13
CA THR A 51 -62.41 -49.87 -112.56
C THR A 51 -61.62 -49.97 -111.26
N GLY A 52 -60.97 -48.88 -110.84
CA GLY A 52 -60.18 -48.79 -109.61
C GLY A 52 -58.71 -49.19 -109.76
N LYS A 53 -58.25 -49.52 -110.98
CA LYS A 53 -56.86 -49.89 -111.24
C LYS A 53 -55.97 -48.66 -111.25
N ILE A 54 -54.80 -48.76 -110.62
CA ILE A 54 -53.80 -47.69 -110.63
C ILE A 54 -53.14 -47.65 -112.01
N VAL A 55 -53.18 -46.49 -112.66
CA VAL A 55 -52.59 -46.22 -113.97
C VAL A 55 -51.54 -45.12 -113.86
N ALA A 56 -50.79 -44.88 -114.95
CA ALA A 56 -49.79 -43.82 -114.97
C ALA A 56 -50.45 -42.44 -114.79
N ASP A 57 -49.75 -41.55 -114.09
CA ASP A 57 -50.20 -40.18 -113.79
C ASP A 57 -50.69 -39.40 -115.03
N ALA A 58 -50.10 -39.65 -116.20
CA ALA A 58 -50.42 -38.99 -117.46
C ALA A 58 -51.87 -39.20 -117.93
N PHE A 59 -52.56 -40.25 -117.45
CA PHE A 59 -53.96 -40.51 -117.81
C PHE A 59 -54.95 -39.64 -117.01
N CYS A 60 -54.56 -39.13 -115.84
CA CYS A 60 -55.38 -38.23 -115.05
C CYS A 60 -55.14 -36.78 -115.46
N SER A 61 -56.21 -36.11 -115.92
CA SER A 61 -56.20 -34.69 -116.27
C SER A 61 -56.45 -33.79 -115.05
N GLY A 62 -55.93 -32.57 -115.09
CA GLY A 62 -55.97 -31.61 -113.97
C GLY A 62 -54.75 -31.71 -113.05
N THR A 63 -54.65 -30.78 -112.10
CA THR A 63 -53.48 -30.66 -111.21
C THR A 63 -53.41 -31.85 -110.25
N LYS A 64 -52.30 -32.61 -110.28
CA LYS A 64 -52.05 -33.69 -109.32
C LYS A 64 -52.13 -33.13 -107.90
N PRO A 65 -52.98 -33.69 -107.02
CA PRO A 65 -53.05 -33.25 -105.63
C PRO A 65 -51.69 -33.32 -104.94
N LEU A 66 -51.40 -32.36 -104.06
CA LEU A 66 -50.15 -32.34 -103.30
C LEU A 66 -49.97 -33.66 -102.54
N SER A 67 -48.81 -34.28 -102.71
CA SER A 67 -48.36 -35.49 -102.01
C SER A 67 -47.59 -35.18 -100.72
N SER A 68 -47.28 -33.90 -100.47
CA SER A 68 -46.51 -33.43 -99.32
C SER A 68 -47.07 -32.11 -98.81
N GLN A 69 -47.18 -31.95 -97.50
CA GLN A 69 -47.68 -30.74 -96.86
C GLN A 69 -46.92 -30.45 -95.57
N LYS A 70 -46.62 -29.17 -95.31
CA LYS A 70 -46.10 -28.73 -94.01
C LYS A 70 -47.16 -28.98 -92.92
N CYS A 71 -46.71 -29.48 -91.78
CA CYS A 71 -47.53 -29.72 -90.59
C CYS A 71 -46.73 -29.36 -89.34
N ASN A 72 -47.43 -29.14 -88.23
CA ASN A 72 -46.82 -28.83 -86.93
C ASN A 72 -45.79 -27.69 -86.99
N ILE A 73 -46.14 -26.61 -87.70
CA ILE A 73 -45.30 -25.41 -87.89
C ILE A 73 -45.15 -24.56 -86.63
N GLN A 74 -45.89 -24.88 -85.58
CA GLN A 74 -45.74 -24.27 -84.26
C GLN A 74 -44.32 -24.50 -83.73
N ALA A 75 -43.69 -23.46 -83.19
CA ALA A 75 -42.37 -23.57 -82.59
C ALA A 75 -42.38 -24.65 -81.50
N CYS A 76 -41.28 -25.40 -81.37
CA CYS A 76 -41.14 -26.31 -80.25
C CYS A 76 -41.01 -25.52 -78.95
N VAL A 77 -41.75 -25.96 -77.95
CA VAL A 77 -41.63 -25.42 -76.60
C VAL A 77 -40.25 -25.79 -76.08
N THR A 78 -39.45 -24.79 -75.75
CA THR A 78 -38.14 -24.99 -75.09
C THR A 78 -38.28 -24.71 -73.61
N TYR A 79 -37.53 -25.43 -72.79
CA TYR A 79 -37.57 -25.31 -71.34
C TYR A 79 -36.21 -24.87 -70.82
N LEU A 80 -36.20 -23.77 -70.07
CA LEU A 80 -34.98 -23.19 -69.52
C LEU A 80 -35.15 -22.86 -68.04
N TRP A 81 -34.08 -23.06 -67.29
CA TRP A 81 -34.01 -22.62 -65.90
C TRP A 81 -33.96 -21.10 -65.85
N GLN A 82 -34.90 -20.49 -65.13
CA GLN A 82 -34.91 -19.07 -64.84
C GLN A 82 -34.61 -18.87 -63.34
N THR A 83 -33.74 -17.91 -63.06
CA THR A 83 -33.35 -17.56 -61.69
C THR A 83 -33.63 -16.09 -61.43
N GLN A 84 -34.30 -15.81 -60.32
CA GLN A 84 -34.38 -14.45 -59.79
C GLN A 84 -33.06 -14.04 -59.12
N ASP A 85 -32.94 -12.76 -58.79
CA ASP A 85 -31.85 -12.26 -57.96
C ASP A 85 -31.87 -12.89 -56.56
N TRP A 86 -30.70 -12.89 -55.92
CA TRP A 86 -30.59 -13.34 -54.53
C TRP A 86 -31.31 -12.39 -53.59
N GLY A 87 -32.12 -12.95 -52.69
CA GLY A 87 -32.71 -12.19 -51.58
C GLY A 87 -31.66 -11.75 -50.56
N ALA A 88 -32.09 -10.99 -49.55
CA ALA A 88 -31.23 -10.56 -48.47
C ALA A 88 -30.65 -11.76 -47.69
N CYS A 89 -29.39 -11.63 -47.26
CA CYS A 89 -28.75 -12.63 -46.42
C CYS A 89 -29.39 -12.66 -45.02
N THR A 90 -29.63 -13.86 -44.47
CA THR A 90 -30.23 -14.02 -43.13
C THR A 90 -29.39 -13.45 -41.98
N LYS A 91 -28.08 -13.27 -42.19
CA LYS A 91 -27.19 -12.63 -41.22
C LYS A 91 -26.29 -11.63 -41.93
N SER A 92 -25.94 -10.54 -41.26
CA SER A 92 -24.96 -9.56 -41.75
C SER A 92 -23.49 -10.01 -41.55
N CYS A 93 -23.24 -10.97 -40.67
CA CYS A 93 -21.94 -11.59 -40.38
C CYS A 93 -22.12 -12.98 -39.75
N GLY A 94 -21.03 -13.73 -39.58
CA GLY A 94 -21.00 -15.02 -38.89
C GLY A 94 -21.63 -16.17 -39.69
N GLY A 95 -21.74 -16.03 -41.01
CA GLY A 95 -22.32 -17.02 -41.90
C GLY A 95 -23.84 -17.02 -41.88
N GLY A 96 -24.43 -16.34 -42.86
CA GLY A 96 -25.85 -16.40 -43.19
C GLY A 96 -26.11 -17.25 -44.44
N THR A 97 -27.38 -17.32 -44.80
CA THR A 97 -27.86 -18.01 -46.01
C THR A 97 -28.76 -17.05 -46.77
N GLN A 98 -28.59 -16.96 -48.08
CA GLN A 98 -29.50 -16.23 -48.96
C GLN A 98 -30.16 -17.20 -49.92
N THR A 99 -31.40 -16.91 -50.29
CA THR A 99 -32.20 -17.75 -51.16
C THR A 99 -32.65 -16.97 -52.39
N ARG A 100 -32.81 -17.67 -53.51
CA ARG A 100 -33.42 -17.14 -54.73
C ARG A 100 -34.43 -18.12 -55.28
N VAL A 101 -35.38 -17.61 -56.05
CA VAL A 101 -36.36 -18.44 -56.75
C VAL A 101 -35.71 -19.02 -58.01
N VAL A 102 -35.82 -20.35 -58.15
CA VAL A 102 -35.36 -21.11 -59.32
C VAL A 102 -36.54 -21.89 -59.85
N GLN A 103 -36.98 -21.55 -61.06
CA GLN A 103 -38.17 -22.14 -61.70
C GLN A 103 -37.82 -22.61 -63.10
N CYS A 104 -38.32 -23.77 -63.49
CA CYS A 104 -38.28 -24.21 -64.87
C CYS A 104 -39.41 -23.50 -65.63
N MET A 105 -39.06 -22.75 -66.68
CA MET A 105 -40.05 -22.04 -67.49
C MET A 105 -40.02 -22.50 -68.93
N ASP A 106 -41.19 -22.53 -69.55
CA ASP A 106 -41.33 -22.76 -70.99
C ASP A 106 -41.03 -21.49 -71.81
N SER A 107 -40.93 -21.63 -73.13
CA SER A 107 -40.66 -20.51 -74.05
C SER A 107 -41.75 -19.42 -74.06
N THR A 108 -42.89 -19.66 -73.41
CA THR A 108 -44.00 -18.71 -73.27
C THR A 108 -44.03 -18.01 -71.89
N GLY A 109 -43.10 -18.36 -71.00
CA GLY A 109 -42.97 -17.77 -69.67
C GLY A 109 -43.77 -18.49 -68.57
N ASN A 110 -44.40 -19.62 -68.84
CA ASN A 110 -45.12 -20.37 -67.82
C ASN A 110 -44.17 -21.24 -67.00
N ILE A 111 -44.43 -21.32 -65.69
CA ILE A 111 -43.70 -22.21 -64.79
C ILE A 111 -44.19 -23.64 -65.00
N VAL A 112 -43.27 -24.56 -65.28
CA VAL A 112 -43.53 -25.98 -65.49
C VAL A 112 -42.75 -26.83 -64.48
N ALA A 113 -43.01 -28.14 -64.46
CA ALA A 113 -42.30 -29.06 -63.59
C ALA A 113 -40.80 -29.10 -63.93
N ASP A 114 -39.96 -29.20 -62.89
CA ASP A 114 -38.49 -29.26 -62.99
C ASP A 114 -37.98 -30.30 -64.00
N ALA A 115 -38.70 -31.41 -64.17
CA ALA A 115 -38.34 -32.52 -65.07
C ALA A 115 -38.29 -32.14 -66.56
N PHE A 116 -38.93 -31.05 -66.97
CA PHE A 116 -38.88 -30.58 -68.36
C PHE A 116 -37.59 -29.82 -68.68
N CYS A 117 -36.93 -29.22 -67.68
CA CYS A 117 -35.67 -28.53 -67.88
C CYS A 117 -34.50 -29.52 -67.85
N SER A 118 -33.63 -29.43 -68.85
CA SER A 118 -32.41 -30.24 -68.92
C SER A 118 -31.23 -29.57 -68.20
N GLY A 119 -30.23 -30.35 -67.80
CA GLY A 119 -29.05 -29.87 -67.08
C GLY A 119 -29.26 -29.70 -65.57
N THR A 120 -28.22 -29.24 -64.88
CA THR A 120 -28.24 -29.12 -63.41
C THR A 120 -29.11 -27.95 -62.96
N LYS A 121 -30.11 -28.21 -62.11
CA LYS A 121 -30.93 -27.15 -61.49
C LYS A 121 -30.02 -26.17 -60.74
N PRO A 122 -30.08 -24.86 -61.04
CA PRO A 122 -29.31 -23.87 -60.32
C PRO A 122 -29.59 -23.90 -58.82
N LEU A 123 -28.58 -23.57 -58.01
CA LEU A 123 -28.74 -23.49 -56.55
C LEU A 123 -29.80 -22.44 -56.19
N SER A 124 -30.75 -22.82 -55.34
CA SER A 124 -31.76 -21.95 -54.75
C SER A 124 -31.32 -21.32 -53.43
N SER A 125 -30.19 -21.78 -52.87
CA SER A 125 -29.65 -21.32 -51.59
C SER A 125 -28.13 -21.30 -51.63
N GLN A 126 -27.52 -20.28 -51.04
CA GLN A 126 -26.07 -20.20 -50.87
C GLN A 126 -25.67 -19.50 -49.57
N LYS A 127 -24.45 -19.78 -49.11
CA LYS A 127 -23.84 -19.08 -47.98
C LYS A 127 -23.51 -17.64 -48.37
N CYS A 128 -23.71 -16.72 -47.43
CA CYS A 128 -23.39 -15.31 -47.56
C CYS A 128 -22.88 -14.77 -46.22
N ASN A 129 -22.18 -13.63 -46.26
CA ASN A 129 -21.68 -12.95 -45.07
C ASN A 129 -20.87 -13.86 -44.12
N ILE A 130 -19.93 -14.60 -44.70
CA ILE A 130 -19.11 -15.60 -43.99
C ILE A 130 -18.04 -14.97 -43.09
N GLN A 131 -17.80 -13.66 -43.19
CA GLN A 131 -16.93 -12.93 -42.28
C GLN A 131 -17.38 -13.11 -40.84
N ALA A 132 -16.44 -13.32 -39.91
CA ALA A 132 -16.74 -13.38 -38.49
C ALA A 132 -17.43 -12.09 -38.03
N CYS A 133 -18.34 -12.20 -37.07
CA CYS A 133 -18.92 -11.02 -36.44
C CYS A 133 -17.87 -10.32 -35.58
N VAL A 134 -17.81 -9.00 -35.68
CA VAL A 134 -16.96 -8.19 -34.82
C VAL A 134 -17.46 -8.33 -33.40
N THR A 135 -16.59 -8.77 -32.49
CA THR A 135 -16.89 -8.85 -31.05
C THR A 135 -16.14 -7.75 -30.31
N TYR A 136 -16.70 -7.26 -29.22
CA TYR A 136 -16.13 -6.17 -28.42
C TYR A 136 -15.85 -6.65 -27.00
N LEU A 137 -14.62 -6.48 -26.55
CA LEU A 137 -14.17 -6.92 -25.23
C LEU A 137 -13.36 -5.84 -24.54
N TRP A 138 -13.53 -5.74 -23.23
CA TRP A 138 -12.69 -4.92 -22.38
C TRP A 138 -11.29 -5.52 -22.30
N GLN A 139 -10.30 -4.72 -22.62
CA GLN A 139 -8.89 -5.07 -22.48
C GLN A 139 -8.26 -4.15 -21.43
N THR A 140 -7.47 -4.75 -20.54
CA THR A 140 -6.78 -4.03 -19.47
C THR A 140 -5.28 -4.26 -19.60
N GLN A 141 -4.52 -3.18 -19.56
CA GLN A 141 -3.08 -3.26 -19.35
C GLN A 141 -2.77 -3.61 -17.89
N ASP A 142 -1.51 -3.92 -17.64
CA ASP A 142 -1.00 -4.06 -16.28
C ASP A 142 -1.13 -2.77 -15.49
N TRP A 143 -1.15 -2.89 -14.17
CA TRP A 143 -1.12 -1.73 -13.28
C TRP A 143 0.22 -1.01 -13.40
N GLY A 144 0.16 0.31 -13.53
CA GLY A 144 1.33 1.15 -13.40
C GLY A 144 1.87 1.15 -11.97
N ALA A 145 3.00 1.83 -11.76
CA ALA A 145 3.57 2.01 -10.44
C ALA A 145 2.61 2.73 -9.49
N CYS A 146 2.61 2.32 -8.22
CA CYS A 146 1.86 3.00 -7.18
C CYS A 146 2.45 4.40 -6.93
N THR A 147 1.60 5.42 -6.77
CA THR A 147 2.06 6.81 -6.52
C THR A 147 2.83 6.99 -5.22
N LYS A 148 2.67 6.08 -4.26
CA LYS A 148 3.42 6.07 -3.00
C LYS A 148 3.89 4.66 -2.69
N SER A 149 5.05 4.53 -2.06
CA SER A 149 5.58 3.25 -1.56
C SER A 149 4.94 2.80 -0.23
N CYS A 150 4.31 3.73 0.51
CA CYS A 150 3.60 3.50 1.76
C CYS A 150 2.57 4.63 1.99
N GLY A 151 1.76 4.49 3.03
CA GLY A 151 0.82 5.51 3.50
C GLY A 151 -0.39 5.72 2.59
N GLY A 152 -0.70 4.73 1.74
CA GLY A 152 -1.80 4.78 0.79
C GLY A 152 -1.49 5.62 -0.44
N GLY A 153 -1.22 4.93 -1.55
CA GLY A 153 -1.14 5.50 -2.89
C GLY A 153 -2.27 5.02 -3.79
N THR A 154 -2.20 5.44 -5.04
CA THR A 154 -3.12 5.05 -6.12
C THR A 154 -2.28 4.54 -7.28
N GLN A 155 -2.69 3.45 -7.90
CA GLN A 155 -2.13 2.98 -9.16
C GLN A 155 -3.22 2.99 -10.22
N THR A 156 -2.83 3.33 -11.44
CA THR A 156 -3.73 3.41 -12.60
C THR A 156 -3.32 2.40 -13.65
N ARG A 157 -4.30 1.98 -14.46
CA ARG A 157 -4.06 1.16 -15.64
C ARG A 157 -4.94 1.65 -16.78
N VAL A 158 -4.51 1.36 -18.00
CA VAL A 158 -5.30 1.64 -19.20
C VAL A 158 -6.38 0.58 -19.34
N VAL A 159 -7.62 1.03 -19.51
CA VAL A 159 -8.79 0.19 -19.78
C VAL A 159 -9.45 0.69 -21.06
N GLN A 160 -9.44 -0.14 -22.10
CA GLN A 160 -9.93 0.21 -23.43
C GLN A 160 -10.91 -0.85 -23.93
N CYS A 161 -11.97 -0.41 -24.60
CA CYS A 161 -12.83 -1.30 -25.35
C CYS A 161 -12.17 -1.58 -26.70
N MET A 162 -11.93 -2.85 -27.03
CA MET A 162 -11.33 -3.24 -28.30
C MET A 162 -12.25 -4.16 -29.09
N ASP A 163 -12.21 -4.03 -30.41
CA ASP A 163 -12.85 -4.96 -31.32
C ASP A 163 -12.00 -6.23 -31.54
N SER A 164 -12.57 -7.24 -32.19
CA SER A 164 -11.89 -8.51 -32.49
C SER A 164 -10.71 -8.39 -33.45
N THR A 165 -10.48 -7.21 -34.05
CA THR A 165 -9.36 -6.91 -34.93
C THR A 165 -8.25 -6.11 -34.23
N GLY A 166 -8.44 -5.76 -32.95
CA GLY A 166 -7.47 -5.06 -32.12
C GLY A 166 -7.59 -3.53 -32.15
N ASN A 167 -8.62 -2.97 -32.78
CA ASN A 167 -8.82 -1.52 -32.77
C ASN A 167 -9.52 -1.07 -31.49
N ILE A 168 -9.10 0.09 -30.97
CA ILE A 168 -9.78 0.75 -29.84
C ILE A 168 -11.05 1.41 -30.36
N VAL A 169 -12.18 1.09 -29.73
CA VAL A 169 -13.50 1.63 -30.06
C VAL A 169 -14.11 2.34 -28.85
N ALA A 170 -15.23 3.03 -29.05
CA ALA A 170 -15.95 3.69 -27.97
C ALA A 170 -16.44 2.67 -26.92
N ASP A 171 -16.38 3.06 -25.65
CA ASP A 171 -16.80 2.24 -24.50
C ASP A 171 -18.19 1.61 -24.65
N ALA A 172 -19.12 2.31 -25.33
CA ALA A 172 -20.50 1.87 -25.54
C ALA A 172 -20.64 0.55 -26.34
N PHE A 173 -19.62 0.15 -27.09
CA PHE A 173 -19.63 -1.11 -27.84
C PHE A 173 -19.34 -2.33 -26.95
N CYS A 174 -18.62 -2.14 -25.84
CA CYS A 174 -18.34 -3.22 -24.90
C CYS A 174 -19.50 -3.42 -23.93
N SER A 175 -19.91 -4.68 -23.78
CA SER A 175 -20.94 -5.07 -22.80
C SER A 175 -20.31 -5.41 -21.44
N GLY A 176 -21.13 -5.40 -20.38
CA GLY A 176 -20.69 -5.65 -19.02
C GLY A 176 -20.05 -4.45 -18.32
N THR A 177 -19.61 -4.65 -17.08
CA THR A 177 -19.03 -3.58 -16.26
C THR A 177 -17.62 -3.23 -16.72
N LYS A 178 -17.37 -1.95 -17.01
CA LYS A 178 -16.02 -1.45 -17.34
C LYS A 178 -15.06 -1.75 -16.17
N PRO A 179 -13.93 -2.44 -16.42
CA PRO A 179 -12.94 -2.68 -15.39
C PRO A 179 -12.41 -1.39 -14.76
N LEU A 180 -12.05 -1.46 -13.47
CA LEU A 180 -11.46 -0.31 -12.79
C LEU A 180 -10.15 0.13 -13.45
N SER A 181 -10.03 1.42 -13.72
CA SER A 181 -8.82 2.08 -14.23
C SER A 181 -7.92 2.62 -13.11
N SER A 182 -8.37 2.58 -11.86
CA SER A 182 -7.68 3.12 -10.69
C SER A 182 -8.00 2.28 -9.46
N GLN A 183 -6.99 2.01 -8.64
CA GLN A 183 -7.17 1.35 -7.35
C GLN A 183 -6.15 1.82 -6.30
N LYS A 184 -6.51 1.63 -5.03
CA LYS A 184 -5.59 1.89 -3.90
C LYS A 184 -4.48 0.84 -3.87
N CYS A 185 -3.29 1.28 -3.50
CA CYS A 185 -2.10 0.45 -3.34
C CYS A 185 -1.26 0.96 -2.16
N ASN A 186 -0.37 0.12 -1.65
CA ASN A 186 0.58 0.46 -0.59
C ASN A 186 -0.07 1.12 0.64
N ILE A 187 -1.15 0.50 1.14
CA ILE A 187 -1.96 1.01 2.24
C ILE A 187 -1.30 0.90 3.62
N GLN A 188 -0.21 0.14 3.74
CA GLN A 188 0.60 0.06 4.95
C GLN A 188 1.08 1.45 5.39
N ALA A 189 1.06 1.74 6.69
CA ALA A 189 1.57 3.01 7.20
C ALA A 189 3.05 3.18 6.84
N CYS A 190 3.48 4.43 6.61
CA CYS A 190 4.89 4.69 6.41
C CYS A 190 5.64 4.52 7.73
N VAL A 191 6.79 3.87 7.66
CA VAL A 191 7.71 3.79 8.80
C VAL A 191 8.22 5.21 9.09
N THR A 192 7.98 5.67 10.31
CA THR A 192 8.52 6.94 10.81
C THR A 192 9.67 6.67 11.78
N TYR A 193 10.59 7.63 11.90
CA TYR A 193 11.77 7.52 12.74
C TYR A 193 11.80 8.68 13.72
N LEU A 194 11.88 8.37 15.01
CA LEU A 194 11.84 9.36 16.08
C LEU A 194 12.93 9.07 17.12
N TRP A 195 13.51 10.15 17.66
CA TRP A 195 14.41 10.08 18.80
C TRP A 195 13.61 9.71 20.05
N GLN A 196 14.02 8.63 20.71
CA GLN A 196 13.51 8.23 22.00
C GLN A 196 14.60 8.42 23.06
N THR A 197 14.20 8.97 24.20
CA THR A 197 15.10 9.19 25.34
C THR A 197 14.57 8.46 26.56
N GLN A 198 15.43 7.71 27.22
CA GLN A 198 15.15 7.23 28.56
C GLN A 198 15.29 8.37 29.57
N ASP A 199 14.83 8.11 30.79
CA ASP A 199 15.09 9.01 31.91
C ASP A 199 16.60 9.15 32.19
N TRP A 200 16.96 10.26 32.83
CA TRP A 200 18.32 10.48 33.27
C TRP A 200 18.70 9.46 34.35
N GLY A 201 19.87 8.84 34.18
CA GLY A 201 20.48 8.02 35.22
C GLY A 201 20.90 8.85 36.42
N ALA A 202 21.35 8.18 37.48
CA ALA A 202 21.86 8.85 38.67
C ALA A 202 23.07 9.75 38.33
N CYS A 203 23.14 10.90 38.99
CA CYS A 203 24.29 11.79 38.89
C CYS A 203 25.53 11.14 39.51
N THR A 204 26.68 11.26 38.83
CA THR A 204 27.97 10.69 39.31
C THR A 204 28.46 11.28 40.63
N LYS A 205 28.00 12.47 41.01
CA LYS A 205 28.26 13.08 42.32
C LYS A 205 26.99 13.65 42.90
N SER A 206 26.85 13.62 44.21
CA SER A 206 25.75 14.27 44.93
C SER A 206 25.95 15.79 45.11
N CYS A 207 27.18 16.29 44.92
CA CYS A 207 27.57 17.69 45.00
C CYS A 207 28.89 17.93 44.24
N GLY A 208 29.28 19.19 44.07
CA GLY A 208 30.56 19.60 43.50
C GLY A 208 30.65 19.43 41.99
N GLY A 209 29.51 19.36 41.29
CA GLY A 209 29.45 19.16 39.84
C GLY A 209 29.72 17.70 39.45
N GLY A 210 28.65 17.01 39.09
CA GLY A 210 28.66 15.70 38.46
C GLY A 210 28.13 15.73 37.04
N THR A 211 28.17 14.57 36.40
CA THR A 211 27.55 14.30 35.09
C THR A 211 26.55 13.17 35.25
N GLN A 212 25.40 13.31 34.62
CA GLN A 212 24.40 12.24 34.45
C GLN A 212 24.25 11.92 32.97
N THR A 213 24.00 10.66 32.67
CA THR A 213 23.83 10.18 31.30
C THR A 213 22.46 9.54 31.12
N ARG A 214 21.97 9.54 29.88
CA ARG A 214 20.76 8.82 29.49
C ARG A 214 20.96 8.15 28.15
N VAL A 215 20.15 7.11 27.91
CA VAL A 215 20.12 6.44 26.62
C VAL A 215 19.30 7.27 25.64
N VAL A 216 19.88 7.54 24.47
CA VAL A 216 19.23 8.22 23.34
C VAL A 216 19.37 7.32 22.12
N GLN A 217 18.24 6.85 21.60
CA GLN A 217 18.18 5.90 20.49
C GLN A 217 17.24 6.42 19.41
N CYS A 218 17.62 6.24 18.14
CA CYS A 218 16.70 6.41 17.03
C CYS A 218 15.86 5.14 16.90
N MET A 219 14.53 5.27 16.96
CA MET A 219 13.63 4.14 16.83
C MET A 219 12.67 4.34 15.66
N ASP A 220 12.33 3.23 15.00
CA ASP A 220 11.26 3.22 14.02
C ASP A 220 9.87 3.16 14.67
N SER A 221 8.81 3.37 13.88
CA SER A 221 7.42 3.35 14.36
C SER A 221 6.95 1.99 14.88
N THR A 222 7.73 0.93 14.70
CA THR A 222 7.45 -0.41 15.22
C THR A 222 8.22 -0.72 16.50
N GLY A 223 9.07 0.20 16.97
CA GLY A 223 9.83 0.09 18.21
C GLY A 223 11.24 -0.49 18.05
N ASN A 224 11.72 -0.72 16.83
CA ASN A 224 13.09 -1.21 16.63
C ASN A 224 14.10 -0.07 16.71
N ILE A 225 15.25 -0.34 17.30
CA ILE A 225 16.39 0.58 17.31
C ILE A 225 17.06 0.53 15.94
N VAL A 226 17.18 1.68 15.29
CA VAL A 226 17.80 1.85 13.98
C VAL A 226 18.99 2.80 14.05
N ALA A 227 19.75 2.93 12.96
CA ALA A 227 20.86 3.85 12.90
C ALA A 227 20.41 5.32 13.03
N ASP A 228 21.21 6.14 13.70
CA ASP A 228 20.95 7.56 13.94
C ASP A 228 20.59 8.35 12.66
N ALA A 229 21.15 7.96 11.51
CA ALA A 229 20.94 8.62 10.22
C ALA A 229 19.48 8.59 9.72
N PHE A 230 18.64 7.69 10.24
CA PHE A 230 17.22 7.62 9.87
C PHE A 230 16.37 8.66 10.59
N CYS A 231 16.78 9.11 11.78
CA CYS A 231 16.06 10.13 12.53
C CYS A 231 16.43 11.52 12.03
N SER A 232 15.42 12.34 11.78
CA SER A 232 15.59 13.75 11.42
C SER A 232 15.62 14.65 12.66
N GLY A 233 16.16 15.86 12.50
CA GLY A 233 16.32 16.83 13.59
C GLY A 233 17.55 16.57 14.48
N THR A 234 17.71 17.40 15.50
CA THR A 234 18.88 17.37 16.39
C THR A 234 18.79 16.20 17.37
N LYS A 235 19.82 15.35 17.41
CA LYS A 235 19.93 14.27 18.40
C LYS A 235 19.91 14.84 19.83
N PRO A 236 18.99 14.38 20.69
CA PRO A 236 18.96 14.82 22.09
C PRO A 236 20.28 14.54 22.82
N LEU A 237 20.63 15.39 23.78
CA LEU A 237 21.83 15.21 24.60
C LEU A 237 21.74 13.89 25.38
N SER A 238 22.81 13.11 25.34
CA SER A 238 22.99 11.87 26.11
C SER A 238 23.72 12.09 27.44
N SER A 239 24.23 13.29 27.68
CA SER A 239 25.00 13.65 28.86
C SER A 239 24.75 15.11 29.24
N GLN A 240 24.61 15.38 30.54
CA GLN A 240 24.50 16.75 31.05
C GLN A 240 25.09 16.88 32.45
N MET A 241 25.40 18.13 32.83
CA MET A 241 25.83 18.45 34.19
C MET A 241 24.67 18.33 35.18
N CYS A 242 24.99 17.90 36.39
CA CYS A 242 24.05 17.77 37.51
C CYS A 242 24.77 18.10 38.81
N ASN A 243 24.00 18.40 39.86
CA ASN A 243 24.51 18.58 41.22
C ASN A 243 25.66 19.60 41.34
N SER A 244 25.46 20.78 40.76
CA SER A 244 26.45 21.87 40.73
C SER A 244 26.64 22.60 42.07
N GLN A 245 25.81 22.34 43.07
CA GLN A 245 25.98 22.86 44.43
C GLN A 245 27.34 22.43 45.01
N ALA A 246 28.02 23.33 45.72
CA ALA A 246 29.27 22.99 46.41
C ALA A 246 29.06 21.87 47.44
N CYS A 247 30.06 21.01 47.61
CA CYS A 247 30.04 20.02 48.68
C CYS A 247 30.29 20.69 50.03
N LEU A 248 29.50 20.30 51.04
CA LEU A 248 29.75 20.72 52.40
C LEU A 248 31.09 20.17 52.87
N THR A 249 31.91 21.06 53.44
CA THR A 249 33.13 20.67 54.15
C THR A 249 32.92 20.87 55.66
N TYR A 250 33.60 20.07 56.48
CA TYR A 250 33.41 20.07 57.93
C TYR A 250 34.74 20.34 58.62
N LEU A 251 34.76 21.36 59.48
CA LEU A 251 35.97 21.83 60.15
C LEU A 251 35.70 22.06 61.63
N TRP A 252 36.69 21.73 62.46
CA TRP A 252 36.67 22.06 63.88
C TRP A 252 36.85 23.57 64.07
N GLN A 253 35.88 24.20 64.71
CA GLN A 253 35.97 25.60 65.14
C GLN A 253 36.16 25.64 66.65
N THR A 254 37.09 26.49 67.10
CA THR A 254 37.37 26.70 68.51
C THR A 254 37.19 28.17 68.85
N GLN A 255 36.43 28.44 69.91
CA GLN A 255 36.44 29.77 70.50
C GLN A 255 37.71 29.99 71.34
N ASP A 256 37.92 31.24 71.75
CA ASP A 256 38.97 31.60 72.68
C ASP A 256 38.80 30.87 74.03
N TRP A 257 39.91 30.72 74.75
CA TRP A 257 39.88 30.16 76.10
C TRP A 257 39.13 31.09 77.04
N GLY A 258 38.20 30.52 77.82
CA GLY A 258 37.56 31.23 78.91
C GLY A 258 38.54 31.55 80.04
N ALA A 259 38.06 32.31 81.03
CA ALA A 259 38.87 32.63 82.21
C ALA A 259 39.31 31.35 82.95
N CYS A 260 40.55 31.38 83.46
CA CYS A 260 41.08 30.29 84.27
C CYS A 260 40.35 30.21 85.62
N THR A 261 40.01 29.00 86.08
CA THR A 261 39.29 28.80 87.36
C THR A 261 40.03 29.31 88.59
N LYS A 262 41.36 29.45 88.50
CA LYS A 262 42.19 29.98 89.57
C LYS A 262 43.19 30.98 88.98
N SER A 263 43.51 32.01 89.73
CA SER A 263 44.57 32.98 89.39
C SER A 263 45.98 32.44 89.68
N CYS A 264 46.13 31.43 90.55
CA CYS A 264 47.39 30.76 90.90
C CYS A 264 47.12 29.34 91.44
N GLY A 265 48.17 28.54 91.60
CA GLY A 265 48.14 27.20 92.21
C GLY A 265 47.59 26.10 91.29
N GLY A 266 47.54 26.35 89.98
CA GLY A 266 47.00 25.41 88.99
C GLY A 266 45.47 25.44 88.92
N GLY A 267 44.96 26.04 87.85
CA GLY A 267 43.55 26.05 87.45
C GLY A 267 43.31 25.32 86.13
N THR A 268 42.06 25.30 85.71
CA THR A 268 41.63 24.77 84.41
C THR A 268 40.90 25.88 83.66
N GLN A 269 41.15 26.01 82.37
CA GLN A 269 40.36 26.86 81.48
C GLN A 269 39.70 25.99 80.43
N THR A 270 38.48 26.35 80.06
CA THR A 270 37.67 25.63 79.08
C THR A 270 37.38 26.51 77.88
N ARG A 271 37.22 25.90 76.71
CA ARG A 271 36.75 26.58 75.50
C ARG A 271 35.70 25.73 74.79
N VAL A 272 34.86 26.39 74.01
CA VAL A 272 33.88 25.72 73.15
C VAL A 272 34.60 25.18 71.91
N VAL A 273 34.38 23.90 71.61
CA VAL A 273 34.87 23.22 70.41
C VAL A 273 33.67 22.60 69.71
N GLN A 274 33.37 23.07 68.50
CA GLN A 274 32.21 22.66 67.71
C GLN A 274 32.65 22.22 66.33
N CYS A 275 32.07 21.13 65.81
CA CYS A 275 32.18 20.78 64.41
C CYS A 275 31.17 21.62 63.62
N MET A 276 31.64 22.37 62.63
CA MET A 276 30.78 23.20 61.79
C MET A 276 30.91 22.81 60.32
N ASP A 277 29.80 22.89 59.58
CA ASP A 277 29.82 22.80 58.13
C ASP A 277 30.30 24.11 57.47
N SER A 278 30.55 24.07 56.16
CA SER A 278 31.01 25.23 55.38
C SER A 278 30.01 26.38 55.29
N THR A 279 28.77 26.19 55.74
CA THR A 279 27.73 27.23 55.81
C THR A 279 27.57 27.82 57.21
N GLY A 280 28.33 27.31 58.20
CA GLY A 280 28.35 27.82 59.57
C GLY A 280 27.41 27.11 60.54
N ASN A 281 26.77 26.00 60.13
CA ASN A 281 25.90 25.24 61.04
C ASN A 281 26.72 24.30 61.92
N ILE A 282 26.33 24.18 63.19
CA ILE A 282 26.91 23.19 64.10
C ILE A 282 26.33 21.81 63.77
N VAL A 283 27.22 20.85 63.50
CA VAL A 283 26.86 19.46 63.17
C VAL A 283 27.48 18.50 64.18
N ALA A 284 27.11 17.21 64.08
CA ALA A 284 27.67 16.18 64.94
C ALA A 284 29.19 16.02 64.72
N ASP A 285 29.92 15.77 65.80
CA ASP A 285 31.38 15.58 65.80
C ASP A 285 31.89 14.57 64.74
N ALA A 286 31.08 13.54 64.44
CA ALA A 286 31.41 12.48 63.49
C ALA A 286 31.63 12.97 62.04
N PHE A 287 31.13 14.15 61.67
CA PHE A 287 31.32 14.73 60.34
C PHE A 287 32.70 15.39 60.18
N CYS A 288 33.30 15.87 61.27
CA CYS A 288 34.63 16.48 61.23
C CYS A 288 35.73 15.42 61.23
N SER A 289 36.66 15.54 60.28
CA SER A 289 37.84 14.67 60.21
C SER A 289 38.99 15.22 61.06
N GLY A 290 39.89 14.33 61.51
CA GLY A 290 41.04 14.69 62.34
C GLY A 290 40.74 14.75 63.84
N THR A 291 41.77 15.02 64.63
CA THR A 291 41.68 14.99 66.09
C THR A 291 40.88 16.18 66.62
N LYS A 292 39.82 15.91 67.41
CA LYS A 292 39.04 16.97 68.08
C LYS A 292 39.95 17.82 68.97
N PRO A 293 39.99 19.16 68.79
CA PRO A 293 40.77 20.03 69.64
C PRO A 293 40.37 19.90 71.12
N LEU A 294 41.33 20.06 72.02
CA LEU A 294 41.07 20.03 73.46
C LEU A 294 40.09 21.13 73.86
N SER A 295 39.06 20.78 74.61
CA SER A 295 38.08 21.69 75.20
C SER A 295 38.47 22.17 76.60
N SER A 296 39.54 21.61 77.18
CA SER A 296 40.00 21.90 78.53
C SER A 296 41.53 21.81 78.59
N GLN A 297 42.18 22.77 79.25
CA GLN A 297 43.60 22.73 79.51
C GLN A 297 43.96 23.35 80.86
N LYS A 298 45.14 22.96 81.39
CA LYS A 298 45.69 23.55 82.60
C LYS A 298 46.13 24.99 82.35
N CYS A 299 45.90 25.86 83.31
CA CYS A 299 46.30 27.26 83.28
C CYS A 299 46.76 27.71 84.66
N ASN A 300 47.47 28.84 84.71
CA ASN A 300 47.91 29.46 85.95
C ASN A 300 48.65 28.51 86.90
N SER A 301 49.60 27.74 86.37
CA SER A 301 50.38 26.73 87.10
C SER A 301 51.40 27.31 88.08
N GLN A 302 51.58 28.64 88.11
CA GLN A 302 52.41 29.32 89.11
C GLN A 302 51.91 29.04 90.53
N ALA A 303 52.81 28.89 91.50
CA ALA A 303 52.45 28.75 92.91
C ALA A 303 51.74 30.02 93.42
N CYS A 304 50.79 29.86 94.33
CA CYS A 304 50.21 31.01 95.02
C CYS A 304 51.21 31.58 96.01
N ALA A 305 51.31 32.92 96.08
CA ALA A 305 52.08 33.57 97.12
C ALA A 305 51.56 33.11 98.49
N THR A 306 52.46 32.59 99.32
CA THR A 306 52.16 32.17 100.70
C THR A 306 52.76 33.21 101.63
N TYR A 307 51.98 33.61 102.62
CA TYR A 307 52.35 34.66 103.57
C TYR A 307 52.36 34.06 104.98
N SER A 308 53.36 34.40 105.78
CA SER A 308 53.52 33.89 107.14
C SER A 308 53.99 34.98 108.09
N TRP A 309 53.62 34.85 109.36
CA TRP A 309 54.12 35.73 110.41
C TRP A 309 55.55 35.36 110.77
N GLU A 310 56.47 36.31 110.64
CA GLU A 310 57.81 36.23 111.19
C GLU A 310 57.91 37.07 112.46
N THR A 311 58.51 36.50 113.51
CA THR A 311 58.72 37.18 114.79
C THR A 311 60.19 37.29 115.08
N LEU A 312 60.66 38.48 115.42
CA LEU A 312 61.99 38.67 115.99
C LEU A 312 62.04 38.22 117.45
N ASP A 313 63.26 38.07 117.98
CA ASP A 313 63.49 37.76 119.39
C ASP A 313 62.89 38.84 120.31
N TRP A 314 62.54 38.43 121.52
CA TRP A 314 62.04 39.33 122.54
C TRP A 314 63.14 40.32 122.95
N GLY A 315 62.79 41.62 122.98
CA GLY A 315 63.66 42.64 123.55
C GLY A 315 63.80 42.51 125.06
N ASN A 316 64.61 43.40 125.65
CA ASN A 316 64.79 43.44 127.10
C ASN A 316 63.48 43.71 127.84
N CYS A 317 63.37 43.15 129.05
CA CYS A 317 62.27 43.44 129.97
C CYS A 317 62.30 44.92 130.39
N THR A 318 61.13 45.55 130.55
CA THR A 318 61.02 46.96 130.92
C THR A 318 61.51 47.27 132.33
N GLU A 319 61.33 46.32 133.24
CA GLU A 319 61.78 46.44 134.62
C GLU A 319 63.06 45.65 134.84
N SER A 320 63.93 46.09 135.76
CA SER A 320 65.15 45.38 136.13
C SER A 320 64.93 44.37 137.28
N CYS A 321 63.78 44.40 137.94
CA CYS A 321 63.31 43.44 138.94
C CYS A 321 61.77 43.50 139.02
N GLY A 322 61.12 42.42 139.48
CA GLY A 322 59.66 42.33 139.55
C GLY A 322 58.99 41.95 138.22
N ASP A 323 57.71 42.28 138.08
CA ASP A 323 56.92 42.09 136.86
C ASP A 323 57.14 43.25 135.88
N GLY A 324 57.60 42.94 134.67
CA GLY A 324 57.74 43.88 133.56
C GLY A 324 57.13 43.33 132.27
N THR A 325 57.31 44.06 131.17
CA THR A 325 56.91 43.60 129.83
C THR A 325 58.09 43.63 128.87
N GLN A 326 58.09 42.70 127.91
CA GLN A 326 59.04 42.67 126.80
C GLN A 326 58.26 42.75 125.49
N LYS A 327 58.85 43.42 124.49
CA LYS A 327 58.25 43.62 123.17
C LYS A 327 59.08 42.93 122.10
N ARG A 328 58.42 42.46 121.03
CA ARG A 328 59.07 41.96 119.81
C ARG A 328 58.39 42.50 118.56
N VAL A 329 59.11 42.52 117.45
CA VAL A 329 58.55 42.86 116.14
C VAL A 329 57.86 41.63 115.55
N VAL A 330 56.64 41.83 115.04
CA VAL A 330 55.85 40.81 114.35
C VAL A 330 55.46 41.40 113.00
N GLN A 331 55.97 40.81 111.93
CA GLN A 331 55.77 41.29 110.55
C GLN A 331 55.22 40.15 109.68
N CYS A 332 54.32 40.48 108.77
CA CYS A 332 53.84 39.54 107.76
C CYS A 332 54.82 39.58 106.58
N THR A 333 55.43 38.44 106.24
CA THR A 333 56.35 38.33 105.12
C THR A 333 55.85 37.29 104.12
N GLU A 334 56.15 37.49 102.85
CA GLU A 334 55.99 36.45 101.83
C GLU A 334 57.23 35.53 101.81
N LEU A 335 57.13 34.34 101.20
CA LEU A 335 58.23 33.36 101.08
C LEU A 335 59.58 33.89 100.54
N SER A 336 59.59 35.06 99.89
CA SER A 336 60.80 35.73 99.39
C SER A 336 61.51 36.58 100.46
N GLY A 337 60.97 36.70 101.67
CA GLY A 337 61.44 37.56 102.75
C GLY A 337 60.96 39.01 102.66
N LYS A 338 60.11 39.35 101.68
CA LYS A 338 59.54 40.69 101.54
C LYS A 338 58.42 40.92 102.57
N ILE A 339 58.52 42.02 103.32
CA ILE A 339 57.47 42.48 104.24
C ILE A 339 56.27 42.98 103.43
N VAL A 340 55.10 42.41 103.72
CA VAL A 340 53.81 42.77 103.11
C VAL A 340 52.85 43.30 104.19
N ALA A 341 51.70 43.83 103.78
CA ALA A 341 50.71 44.30 104.73
C ALA A 341 50.16 43.15 105.59
N ASP A 342 49.89 43.42 106.87
CA ASP A 342 49.36 42.44 107.83
C ASP A 342 48.12 41.66 107.33
N ALA A 343 47.30 42.27 106.48
CA ALA A 343 46.10 41.67 105.90
C ALA A 343 46.35 40.43 105.03
N PHE A 344 47.58 40.23 104.56
CA PHE A 344 47.94 39.05 103.75
C PHE A 344 48.19 37.80 104.60
N CYS A 345 48.55 37.95 105.88
CA CYS A 345 48.72 36.82 106.81
C CYS A 345 47.38 36.53 107.51
N THR A 346 46.74 35.44 107.13
CA THR A 346 45.41 35.06 107.64
C THR A 346 45.46 34.34 108.98
N ASP A 347 46.62 33.80 109.35
CA ASP A 347 46.82 33.12 110.64
C ASP A 347 46.81 34.12 111.81
N THR A 348 46.57 33.62 113.02
CA THR A 348 46.52 34.47 114.21
C THR A 348 47.84 35.22 114.40
N LYS A 349 47.78 36.56 114.39
CA LYS A 349 48.95 37.42 114.60
C LYS A 349 49.62 37.08 115.95
N PRO A 350 50.90 36.67 115.96
CA PRO A 350 51.62 36.41 117.20
C PRO A 350 51.63 37.63 118.12
N ALA A 351 51.63 37.40 119.44
CA ALA A 351 51.71 38.48 120.41
C ALA A 351 53.02 39.27 120.22
N SER A 352 52.90 40.60 120.14
CA SER A 352 54.04 41.52 120.05
C SER A 352 54.53 41.99 121.42
N ILE A 353 53.79 41.67 122.49
CA ILE A 353 54.09 42.05 123.88
C ILE A 353 53.78 40.84 124.78
N GLN A 354 54.66 40.52 125.71
CA GLN A 354 54.39 39.55 126.77
C GLN A 354 54.96 40.02 128.11
N THR A 355 54.48 39.46 129.21
CA THR A 355 54.99 39.71 130.56
C THR A 355 56.30 38.95 130.80
N CYS A 356 57.24 39.59 131.48
CA CYS A 356 58.48 39.00 131.98
C CYS A 356 58.55 39.23 133.50
N ASN A 357 58.93 38.21 134.27
CA ASN A 357 59.12 38.34 135.71
C ASN A 357 60.59 38.06 136.04
N LEU A 358 61.28 39.05 136.59
CA LEU A 358 62.71 39.00 136.90
C LEU A 358 62.98 38.78 138.41
N GLY A 359 61.99 38.32 139.17
CA GLY A 359 62.10 38.02 140.61
C GLY A 359 61.98 39.24 141.52
N ALA A 360 61.77 39.02 142.82
CA ALA A 360 61.45 40.08 143.78
C ALA A 360 62.57 41.13 143.95
N CYS A 361 62.21 42.42 143.86
CA CYS A 361 63.11 43.55 144.14
C CYS A 361 63.54 43.57 145.62
N ARG A 362 64.84 43.44 145.91
CA ARG A 362 65.37 43.56 147.27
C ARG A 362 65.50 45.05 147.65
N ARG A 363 64.96 45.41 148.83
CA ARG A 363 64.99 46.77 149.40
C ARG A 363 66.38 47.18 149.88
#